data_AF-A0A520G2I5-F1
#
_entry.id   AF-A0A520G2I5-F1
#
_cell.length_a   1.000
_cell.length_b   1.000
_cell.length_c   1.000
_cell.angle_alpha   90.00
_cell.angle_beta   90.00
_cell.angle_gamma   90.00
#
_symmetry.space_group_name_H-M   'P 1'
#
loop_
_entity.id
_entity.type
_entity.pdbx_description
1 polymer ?
#
loop_
_entity_poly.entity_id
_entity_poly.type
_entity_poly.pdbx_seq_one_letter_code
_entity_poly.pdbx_strand_id
1 'polypeptide(L)'
;MTLTDTLHIATPNPDGSITPPPSADELRQALEARNAQLMDRLGQLEEILARPLDQILAERDRFKEAAAAWDSFGAMWMLSQRAMKRVALDLAAQQGVDEAEVVARALDFANDVLNGDGVDLGGTIAEAQLAHIERHRPFLRKQFRPA
;
A
#
# COMPACT_ATOMS: atom_id res chain seq x y z
N MET A 1 -4.49 -30.21 -32.01
CA MET A 1 -4.00 -31.47 -32.62
C MET A 1 -5.16 -32.06 -33.41
N THR A 2 -5.06 -32.00 -34.73
CA THR A 2 -6.02 -32.58 -35.67
C THR A 2 -5.79 -34.09 -35.76
N LEU A 3 -6.84 -34.87 -36.05
CA LEU A 3 -6.83 -36.34 -36.21
C LEU A 3 -5.82 -36.91 -37.23
N THR A 4 -5.10 -36.05 -37.94
CA THR A 4 -4.11 -36.41 -38.97
C THR A 4 -2.79 -36.95 -38.40
N ASP A 5 -2.51 -36.76 -37.10
CA ASP A 5 -1.22 -37.12 -36.48
C ASP A 5 -1.16 -38.59 -36.02
N THR A 6 -2.18 -39.40 -36.34
CA THR A 6 -2.36 -40.77 -35.82
C THR A 6 -2.18 -41.87 -36.88
N LEU A 7 -1.59 -41.55 -38.04
CA LEU A 7 -1.16 -42.56 -39.01
C LEU A 7 0.35 -42.78 -38.88
N HIS A 8 0.74 -43.50 -37.82
CA HIS A 8 2.11 -43.95 -37.63
C HIS A 8 2.25 -45.38 -38.19
N ILE A 9 3.09 -45.57 -39.21
CA ILE A 9 3.43 -46.90 -39.72
C ILE A 9 4.32 -47.56 -38.66
N ALA A 10 3.88 -48.67 -38.08
CA ALA A 10 4.63 -49.36 -37.05
C ALA A 10 5.97 -49.87 -37.60
N THR A 11 7.08 -49.37 -37.05
CA THR A 11 8.42 -49.89 -37.33
C THR A 11 8.60 -51.23 -36.63
N PRO A 12 9.06 -52.29 -37.32
CA PRO A 12 9.28 -53.59 -36.70
C PRO A 12 10.39 -53.52 -35.65
N ASN A 13 10.20 -54.25 -34.56
CA ASN A 13 11.16 -54.41 -33.49
C ASN A 13 12.41 -55.18 -34.00
N PRO A 14 13.53 -55.18 -33.24
CA PRO A 14 14.76 -55.86 -33.64
C PRO A 14 14.62 -57.38 -33.88
N ASP A 15 13.55 -57.99 -33.37
CA ASP A 15 13.18 -59.40 -33.54
C ASP A 15 12.19 -59.65 -34.70
N GLY A 16 11.82 -58.60 -35.46
CA GLY A 16 10.87 -58.67 -36.57
C GLY A 16 9.39 -58.59 -36.16
N SER A 17 9.06 -58.50 -34.87
CA SER A 17 7.69 -58.32 -34.40
C SER A 17 7.18 -56.89 -34.65
N ILE A 18 5.89 -56.75 -34.94
CA ILE A 18 5.25 -55.44 -35.09
C ILE A 18 4.47 -55.16 -33.80
N THR A 19 4.75 -54.01 -33.17
CA THR A 19 3.99 -53.56 -32.01
C THR A 19 2.53 -53.39 -32.40
N PRO A 20 1.57 -54.08 -31.75
CA PRO A 20 0.17 -53.95 -32.08
C PRO A 20 -0.29 -52.51 -31.82
N PRO A 21 -1.24 -51.98 -32.62
CA PRO A 21 -1.81 -50.66 -32.37
C PRO A 21 -2.51 -50.65 -31.01
N PRO A 22 -2.52 -49.50 -30.31
CA PRO A 22 -3.18 -49.39 -29.02
C PRO A 22 -4.66 -49.70 -29.15
N SER A 23 -5.17 -50.45 -28.18
CA SER A 23 -6.59 -50.77 -28.04
C SER A 23 -7.43 -49.52 -27.75
N ALA A 24 -8.74 -49.62 -28.00
CA ALA A 24 -9.67 -48.52 -27.71
C ALA A 24 -9.66 -48.10 -26.23
N ASP A 25 -9.43 -49.04 -25.30
CA ASP A 25 -9.31 -48.76 -23.88
C ASP A 25 -8.00 -48.03 -23.52
N GLU A 26 -6.88 -48.41 -24.15
CA GLU A 26 -5.60 -47.70 -23.98
C GLU A 26 -5.67 -46.27 -24.53
N LEU A 27 -6.34 -46.07 -25.67
CA LEU A 27 -6.59 -44.73 -26.22
C LEU A 27 -7.49 -43.88 -25.31
N ARG A 28 -8.53 -44.48 -24.72
CA ARG A 28 -9.42 -43.80 -23.76
C ARG A 28 -8.67 -43.39 -22.50
N GLN A 29 -7.88 -44.29 -21.91
CA GLN A 29 -7.06 -44.00 -20.73
C GLN A 29 -6.01 -42.92 -21.03
N ALA A 30 -5.37 -42.96 -22.20
CA ALA A 30 -4.42 -41.93 -22.62
C ALA A 30 -5.09 -40.57 -22.79
N LEU A 31 -6.33 -40.53 -23.31
CA LEU A 31 -7.11 -39.30 -23.44
C LEU A 31 -7.53 -38.75 -22.07
N GLU A 32 -7.98 -39.61 -21.16
CA GLU A 32 -8.33 -39.23 -19.79
C GLU A 32 -7.12 -38.69 -19.01
N ALA A 33 -5.97 -39.37 -19.10
CA ALA A 33 -4.72 -38.91 -18.50
C ALA A 33 -4.26 -37.56 -19.06
N ARG A 34 -4.38 -37.37 -20.38
CA ARG A 34 -4.09 -36.08 -21.04
C ARG A 34 -5.04 -34.98 -20.59
N ASN A 35 -6.34 -35.27 -20.48
CA ASN A 35 -7.33 -34.29 -20.01
C ASN A 35 -7.07 -33.91 -18.55
N ALA A 36 -6.75 -34.87 -17.69
CA ALA A 36 -6.37 -34.61 -16.30
C ALA A 36 -5.12 -33.71 -16.22
N GLN A 37 -4.10 -33.98 -17.03
CA GLN A 37 -2.90 -33.14 -17.11
C GLN A 37 -3.22 -31.72 -17.61
N LEU A 38 -4.14 -31.57 -18.57
CA LEU A 38 -4.55 -30.26 -19.06
C LEU A 38 -5.31 -29.48 -17.99
N MET A 39 -6.21 -30.13 -17.23
CA MET A 39 -6.92 -29.49 -16.13
C MET A 39 -5.96 -29.03 -15.02
N ASP A 40 -4.96 -29.84 -14.67
CA ASP A 40 -3.93 -29.46 -13.70
C ASP A 40 -3.13 -28.24 -14.17
N ARG A 41 -2.70 -28.23 -15.45
CA ARG A 41 -2.02 -27.08 -16.04
C ARG A 41 -2.88 -25.82 -16.08
N LEU A 42 -4.19 -25.96 -16.35
CA LEU A 42 -5.12 -24.83 -16.32
C LEU A 42 -5.25 -24.26 -14.91
N GLY A 43 -5.36 -25.11 -13.88
CA GLY A 43 -5.40 -24.67 -12.49
C GLY A 43 -4.12 -23.94 -12.07
N GLN A 44 -2.95 -24.44 -12.47
CA GLN A 44 -1.67 -23.77 -12.20
C GLN A 44 -1.57 -22.41 -12.90
N LEU A 45 -2.07 -22.31 -14.13
CA LEU A 45 -2.10 -21.04 -14.86
C LEU A 45 -3.08 -20.04 -14.22
N GLU A 46 -4.26 -20.48 -13.81
CA GLU A 46 -5.21 -19.65 -13.07
C GLU A 46 -4.59 -19.11 -11.77
N GLU A 47 -3.88 -19.95 -11.01
CA GLU A 47 -3.22 -19.51 -9.78
C GLU A 47 -2.13 -18.45 -10.06
N ILE A 48 -1.29 -18.67 -11.08
CA ILE A 48 -0.24 -17.73 -11.47
C ILE A 48 -0.84 -16.40 -11.93
N LEU A 49 -1.96 -16.43 -12.64
CA LEU A 49 -2.61 -15.22 -13.16
C LEU A 49 -3.42 -14.49 -12.09
N ALA A 50 -4.01 -15.20 -11.13
CA ALA A 50 -4.75 -14.61 -10.02
C ALA A 50 -3.83 -13.86 -9.05
N ARG A 51 -2.64 -14.42 -8.78
CA ARG A 51 -1.69 -13.87 -7.78
C ARG A 51 -1.34 -12.38 -7.99
N PRO A 52 -0.98 -11.89 -9.19
CA PRO A 52 -0.74 -10.46 -9.41
C PRO A 52 -1.98 -9.60 -9.16
N LEU A 53 -3.17 -10.08 -9.54
CA LEU A 53 -4.41 -9.32 -9.34
C LEU A 53 -4.71 -9.18 -7.84
N ASP A 54 -4.58 -10.27 -7.08
CA ASP A 54 -4.78 -10.25 -5.62
C ASP A 54 -3.79 -9.31 -4.93
N GLN A 55 -2.53 -9.28 -5.37
CA GLN A 55 -1.51 -8.35 -4.86
C GLN A 55 -1.89 -6.89 -5.14
N ILE A 56 -2.29 -6.56 -6.38
CA ILE A 56 -2.70 -5.20 -6.75
C ILE A 56 -3.93 -4.76 -5.94
N LEU A 57 -4.90 -5.66 -5.76
CA LEU A 57 -6.10 -5.37 -4.97
C LEU A 57 -5.77 -5.15 -3.50
N ALA A 58 -4.90 -5.97 -2.91
CA ALA A 58 -4.44 -5.81 -1.54
C ALA A 58 -3.68 -4.50 -1.34
N GLU A 59 -2.80 -4.12 -2.27
CA GLU A 59 -2.11 -2.82 -2.23
C GLU A 59 -3.09 -1.65 -2.30
N ARG A 60 -4.08 -1.72 -3.21
CA ARG A 60 -5.13 -0.70 -3.34
C ARG A 60 -5.90 -0.53 -2.04
N ASP A 61 -6.29 -1.62 -1.40
CA ASP A 61 -7.08 -1.56 -0.17
C ASP A 61 -6.25 -0.99 0.99
N ARG A 62 -4.97 -1.35 1.08
CA ARG A 62 -4.01 -0.71 1.98
C ARG A 62 -3.89 0.80 1.73
N PHE A 63 -3.84 1.25 0.48
CA PHE A 63 -3.80 2.68 0.16
C PHE A 63 -5.08 3.41 0.56
N LYS A 64 -6.25 2.79 0.38
CA LYS A 64 -7.53 3.36 0.80
C LYS A 64 -7.62 3.50 2.32
N GLU A 65 -7.18 2.49 3.06
CA GLU A 65 -7.12 2.52 4.52
C GLU A 65 -6.17 3.62 5.01
N ALA A 66 -4.97 3.71 4.42
CA ALA A 66 -4.03 4.78 4.74
C ALA A 66 -4.61 6.16 4.44
N ALA A 67 -5.26 6.36 3.29
CA ALA A 67 -5.89 7.62 2.94
C ALA A 67 -7.01 8.01 3.92
N ALA A 68 -7.87 7.07 4.30
CA ALA A 68 -8.92 7.30 5.30
C ALA A 68 -8.35 7.63 6.69
N ALA A 69 -7.25 6.98 7.08
CA ALA A 69 -6.56 7.28 8.32
C ALA A 69 -5.96 8.70 8.30
N TRP A 70 -5.35 9.10 7.18
CA TRP A 70 -4.83 10.47 7.00
C TRP A 70 -5.92 11.53 7.03
N ASP A 71 -7.07 11.29 6.38
CA ASP A 71 -8.22 12.19 6.41
C ASP A 71 -8.77 12.36 7.83
N SER A 72 -8.99 11.24 8.53
CA SER A 72 -9.45 11.26 9.93
C SER A 72 -8.47 11.95 10.87
N PHE A 73 -7.17 11.70 10.70
CA PHE A 73 -6.12 12.38 11.45
C PHE A 73 -6.12 13.89 11.16
N GLY A 74 -6.23 14.28 9.89
CA GLY A 74 -6.31 15.68 9.47
C GLY A 74 -7.52 16.40 10.07
N ALA A 75 -8.69 15.76 10.07
CA ALA A 75 -9.90 16.30 10.69
C ALA A 75 -9.72 16.53 12.20
N MET A 76 -9.18 15.53 12.91
CA MET A 76 -8.90 15.64 14.35
C MET A 76 -7.88 16.73 14.65
N TRP A 77 -6.81 16.82 13.85
CA TRP A 77 -5.79 17.87 13.96
C TRP A 77 -6.38 19.26 13.77
N MET A 78 -7.21 19.47 12.74
CA MET A 78 -7.83 20.78 12.52
C MET A 78 -8.80 21.16 13.64
N LEU A 79 -9.55 20.18 14.16
CA LEU A 79 -10.44 20.39 15.30
C LEU A 79 -9.66 20.77 16.57
N SER A 80 -8.58 20.04 16.88
CA SER A 80 -7.75 20.32 18.06
C SER A 80 -7.08 21.69 17.97
N GLN A 81 -6.54 22.05 16.81
CA GLN A 81 -5.97 23.39 16.57
C GLN A 81 -7.01 24.49 16.76
N ARG A 82 -8.24 24.30 16.27
CA ARG A 82 -9.34 25.27 16.46
C ARG A 82 -9.76 25.40 17.93
N ALA A 83 -9.87 24.28 18.64
CA ALA A 83 -10.23 24.26 20.05
C ALA A 83 -9.15 24.97 20.89
N MET A 84 -7.88 24.64 20.67
CA MET A 84 -6.75 25.30 21.34
C MET A 84 -6.66 26.79 21.02
N LYS A 85 -6.88 27.19 19.75
CA LYS A 85 -6.95 28.61 19.37
C LYS A 85 -8.05 29.33 20.15
N ARG A 86 -9.23 28.72 20.32
CA ARG A 86 -10.33 29.36 21.07
C ARG A 86 -9.93 29.59 22.53
N VAL A 87 -9.36 28.59 23.19
CA VAL A 87 -8.88 28.71 24.58
C VAL A 87 -7.81 29.81 24.68
N ALA A 88 -6.86 29.86 23.75
CA ALA A 88 -5.82 30.89 23.73
C ALA A 88 -6.41 32.31 23.62
N LEU A 89 -7.41 32.51 22.74
CA LEU A 89 -8.09 33.80 22.59
C LEU A 89 -8.91 34.18 23.82
N ASP A 90 -9.60 33.22 24.45
CA ASP A 90 -10.35 33.47 25.69
C ASP A 90 -9.42 33.89 26.84
N LEU A 91 -8.22 33.29 26.94
CA LEU A 91 -7.20 33.67 27.91
C LEU A 91 -6.52 35.00 27.57
N ALA A 92 -6.30 35.29 26.29
CA ALA A 92 -5.73 36.56 25.83
C ALA A 92 -6.66 37.74 26.11
N ALA A 93 -7.97 37.56 25.87
CA ALA A 93 -8.98 38.56 26.18
C ALA A 93 -9.03 38.92 27.67
N GLN A 94 -8.83 37.94 28.56
CA GLN A 94 -8.72 38.19 30.01
C GLN A 94 -7.49 39.02 30.38
N GLN A 95 -6.46 39.00 29.55
CA GLN A 95 -5.21 39.75 29.70
C GLN A 95 -5.21 41.07 28.91
N GLY A 96 -6.30 41.39 28.20
CA GLY A 96 -6.40 42.58 27.36
C GLY A 96 -5.55 42.51 26.08
N VAL A 97 -5.13 41.31 25.67
CA VAL A 97 -4.36 41.07 24.44
C VAL A 97 -5.30 40.76 23.29
N ASP A 98 -5.07 41.38 22.13
CA ASP A 98 -5.90 41.16 20.95
C ASP A 98 -5.52 39.89 20.17
N GLU A 99 -6.40 39.46 19.26
CA GLU A 99 -6.16 38.26 18.44
C GLU A 99 -4.93 38.40 17.54
N ALA A 100 -4.65 39.60 17.01
CA ALA A 100 -3.57 39.81 16.07
C ALA A 100 -2.21 39.59 16.74
N GLU A 101 -2.05 40.09 17.97
CA GLU A 101 -0.86 39.88 18.78
C GLU A 101 -0.68 38.40 19.16
N VAL A 102 -1.76 37.70 19.52
CA VAL A 102 -1.71 36.25 19.78
C VAL A 102 -1.25 35.47 18.55
N VAL A 103 -1.76 35.82 17.37
CA VAL A 103 -1.37 35.17 16.10
C VAL A 103 0.08 35.46 15.76
N ALA A 104 0.53 36.72 15.90
CA ALA A 104 1.92 37.10 15.67
C ALA A 104 2.87 36.29 16.56
N ARG A 105 2.58 36.22 17.87
CA ARG A 105 3.37 35.44 18.84
C ARG A 105 3.41 33.95 18.49
N ALA A 106 2.29 33.37 18.04
CA ALA A 106 2.24 31.97 17.63
C ALA A 106 3.11 31.69 16.39
N LEU A 107 3.17 32.62 15.44
CA LEU A 107 4.04 32.52 14.27
C LEU A 107 5.52 32.65 14.66
N ASP A 108 5.85 33.56 15.56
CA ASP A 108 7.22 33.73 16.08
C ASP A 108 7.68 32.44 16.78
N PHE A 109 6.86 31.87 17.66
CA PHE A 109 7.14 30.60 18.31
C PHE A 109 7.33 29.44 17.32
N ALA A 110 6.50 29.35 16.28
CA ALA A 110 6.66 28.34 15.24
C ALA A 110 7.99 28.53 14.47
N ASN A 111 8.35 29.78 14.18
CA ASN A 111 9.61 30.12 13.54
C ASN A 111 10.81 29.76 14.43
N ASP A 112 10.75 30.06 15.72
CA ASP A 112 11.78 29.72 16.71
C ASP A 112 11.97 28.21 16.82
N VAL A 113 10.89 27.44 16.85
CA VAL A 113 10.98 25.96 16.85
C VAL A 113 11.66 25.45 15.59
N LEU A 114 11.37 26.04 14.42
CA LEU A 114 11.84 25.54 13.13
C LEU A 114 13.24 26.01 12.74
N ASN A 115 13.60 27.24 13.11
CA ASN A 115 14.82 27.93 12.69
C ASN A 115 15.73 28.34 13.86
N GLY A 116 15.24 28.33 15.09
CA GLY A 116 16.03 28.59 16.30
C GLY A 116 16.80 27.37 16.80
N ASP A 117 17.56 27.55 17.88
CA ASP A 117 18.40 26.52 18.49
C ASP A 117 17.72 25.93 19.73
N GLY A 118 17.23 24.69 19.62
CA GLY A 118 16.71 23.92 20.76
C GLY A 118 15.36 24.36 21.35
N VAL A 119 14.57 25.18 20.66
CA VAL A 119 13.24 25.61 21.14
C VAL A 119 12.20 24.51 20.95
N ASP A 120 11.51 24.10 22.02
CA ASP A 120 10.51 23.02 22.03
C ASP A 120 9.11 23.44 22.50
N LEU A 121 8.89 24.75 22.74
CA LEU A 121 7.65 25.36 23.26
C LEU A 121 7.26 24.93 24.69
N GLY A 122 8.06 24.10 25.35
CA GLY A 122 7.77 23.56 26.67
C GLY A 122 6.46 22.74 26.73
N GLY A 123 5.96 22.53 27.95
CA GLY A 123 4.78 21.72 28.21
C GLY A 123 5.07 20.22 28.27
N THR A 124 4.03 19.40 28.47
CA THR A 124 4.14 17.94 28.48
C THR A 124 4.08 17.39 27.06
N ILE A 125 5.07 17.72 26.24
CA ILE A 125 5.23 17.14 24.91
C ILE A 125 6.01 15.83 25.05
N ALA A 126 5.50 14.76 24.44
CA ALA A 126 6.21 13.48 24.46
C ALA A 126 7.45 13.57 23.55
N GLU A 127 8.59 13.02 23.98
CA GLU A 127 9.85 13.00 23.23
C GLU A 127 9.68 12.51 21.77
N ALA A 128 8.76 11.56 21.55
CA ALA A 128 8.41 11.05 20.24
C ALA A 128 7.82 12.11 19.28
N GLN A 129 7.10 13.10 19.80
CA GLN A 129 6.53 14.20 19.00
C GLN A 129 7.62 15.16 18.55
N LEU A 130 8.58 15.49 19.43
CA LEU A 130 9.75 16.30 19.09
C LEU A 130 10.60 15.60 18.02
N ALA A 131 10.86 14.31 18.18
CA ALA A 131 11.56 13.50 17.18
C ALA A 131 10.80 13.41 15.84
N HIS A 132 9.46 13.46 15.86
CA HIS A 132 8.67 13.51 14.63
C HIS A 132 8.76 14.86 13.92
N ILE A 133 8.69 15.97 14.66
CA ILE A 133 8.88 17.33 14.14
C ILE A 133 10.28 17.46 13.53
N GLU A 134 11.32 16.98 14.23
CA GLU A 134 12.71 17.02 13.74
C GLU A 134 12.86 16.31 12.39
N ARG A 135 12.30 15.10 12.25
CA ARG A 135 12.32 14.34 10.98
C ARG A 135 11.68 15.10 9.82
N HIS A 136 10.69 15.95 10.08
CA HIS A 136 9.96 16.70 9.06
C HIS A 136 10.37 18.18 8.98
N ARG A 137 11.33 18.62 9.81
CA ARG A 137 11.81 20.01 9.88
C ARG A 137 12.16 20.59 8.50
N PRO A 138 12.85 19.89 7.57
CA PRO A 138 13.16 20.45 6.25
C PRO A 138 11.92 20.76 5.40
N PHE A 139 10.84 20.00 5.56
CA PHE A 139 9.57 20.25 4.89
C PHE A 139 8.84 21.44 5.51
N LEU A 140 8.73 21.45 6.84
CA LEU A 140 8.06 22.51 7.60
C LEU A 140 8.71 23.88 7.34
N ARG A 141 10.05 23.97 7.32
CA ARG A 141 10.78 25.22 7.03
C ARG A 141 10.43 25.85 5.68
N LYS A 142 10.03 25.07 4.67
CA LYS A 142 9.61 25.61 3.36
C LYS A 142 8.28 26.36 3.46
N GLN A 143 7.41 25.94 4.38
CA GLN A 143 6.08 26.53 4.58
C GLN A 143 6.14 27.79 5.45
N PHE A 144 7.10 27.85 6.39
CA PHE A 144 7.32 28.97 7.32
C PHE A 144 8.50 29.86 6.92
N ARG A 145 8.67 30.15 5.63
CA ARG A 145 9.69 31.13 5.21
C ARG A 145 9.31 32.51 5.77
N PRO A 146 10.21 33.21 6.46
CA PRO A 146 10.01 34.64 6.71
C PRO A 146 9.89 35.35 5.36
N ALA A 147 9.00 36.33 5.28
CA ALA A 147 8.92 37.25 4.14
C ALA A 147 10.22 38.04 3.98
#